data_AF-A0A0S9Q8B6-F1
#
_entry.id   AF-A0A0S9Q8B6-F1
#
_cell.length_a   1.000
_cell.length_b   1.000
_cell.length_c   1.000
_cell.angle_alpha   90.00
_cell.angle_beta   90.00
_cell.angle_gamma   90.00
#
_symmetry.space_group_name_H-M   'P 1'
#
loop_
_entity.id
_entity.type
_entity.pdbx_description
1 polymer ?
#
loop_
_entity_poly.entity_id
_entity_poly.type
_entity_poly.pdbx_seq_one_letter_code
_entity_poly.pdbx_strand_id
1 'polypeptide(L)' 'MLDLVAAVESGPTAGPAVKAFQAAIRRKGEDASAAGGPEAMEAALRCVADAARDRAARREHIIDEAWAGLTGWRPDGR' A
#
# COMPACT_ATOMS: atom_id res chain seq x y z
N MET A 1 -2.94 -3.35 7.63
CA MET A 1 -2.30 -2.98 6.35
C MET A 1 -1.44 -4.13 5.85
N LEU A 2 -0.50 -4.61 6.67
CA LEU A 2 0.34 -5.78 6.37
C LEU A 2 -0.45 -6.99 5.85
N ASP A 3 -1.54 -7.39 6.52
CA ASP A 3 -2.33 -8.55 6.10
C ASP A 3 -3.04 -8.33 4.75
N LEU A 4 -3.46 -7.10 4.45
CA LEU A 4 -4.08 -6.76 3.16
C LEU A 4 -3.07 -6.87 2.03
N VAL A 5 -1.85 -6.36 2.25
CA VAL A 5 -0.75 -6.45 1.28
C VAL A 5 -0.33 -7.91 1.10
N ALA A 6 -0.22 -8.68 2.17
CA ALA A 6 0.09 -10.11 2.10
C ALA A 6 -0.98 -10.89 1.32
N ALA A 7 -2.26 -10.54 1.48
CA ALA A 7 -3.35 -11.18 0.74
C ALA A 7 -3.31 -10.87 -0.78
N VAL A 8 -3.01 -9.63 -1.17
CA VAL A 8 -2.77 -9.26 -2.58
C VAL A 8 -1.54 -9.98 -3.13
N GLU A 9 -0.50 -10.09 -2.32
CA GLU A 9 0.77 -10.71 -2.67
C GLU A 9 0.65 -12.22 -2.91
N SER A 10 -0.17 -12.94 -2.13
CA SER A 10 -0.36 -14.39 -2.24
C SER A 10 -1.55 -14.80 -3.11
N GLY A 11 -2.44 -13.87 -3.44
CA GLY A 11 -3.69 -14.15 -4.15
C GLY A 11 -3.55 -14.23 -5.68
N PRO A 12 -4.62 -14.64 -6.39
CA PRO A 12 -4.71 -14.49 -7.84
C PRO A 12 -4.45 -13.04 -8.27
N THR A 13 -3.90 -12.82 -9.46
CA THR A 13 -3.57 -11.46 -9.94
C THR A 13 -4.79 -10.64 -10.37
N ALA A 14 -5.95 -11.28 -10.54
CA ALA A 14 -7.18 -10.64 -10.97
C ALA A 14 -8.41 -11.25 -10.29
N GLY A 15 -9.43 -10.42 -10.05
CA GLY A 15 -10.73 -10.83 -9.55
C GLY A 15 -11.32 -9.87 -8.51
N PRO A 16 -12.59 -10.08 -8.13
CA PRO A 16 -13.29 -9.20 -7.18
C PRO A 16 -12.60 -9.08 -5.81
N ALA A 17 -12.04 -10.18 -5.30
CA ALA A 17 -11.35 -10.19 -4.00
C ALA A 17 -10.10 -9.30 -4.00
N VAL A 18 -9.29 -9.37 -5.07
CA VAL A 18 -8.07 -8.54 -5.23
C VAL A 18 -8.44 -7.06 -5.28
N LYS A 19 -9.50 -6.71 -6.03
CA LYS A 19 -10.00 -5.33 -6.08
C LYS A 19 -10.45 -4.83 -4.70
N ALA A 20 -11.10 -5.68 -3.91
CA ALA A 20 -11.52 -5.34 -2.55
C ALA A 20 -10.31 -5.10 -1.62
N PHE A 21 -9.27 -5.94 -1.70
CA PHE A 21 -8.05 -5.71 -0.94
C PHE A 21 -7.31 -4.44 -1.40
N GLN A 22 -7.19 -4.20 -2.70
CA GLN A 22 -6.60 -2.98 -3.25
C GLN A 22 -7.35 -1.72 -2.78
N ALA A 23 -8.68 -1.74 -2.80
CA ALA A 23 -9.50 -0.64 -2.28
C ALA A 23 -9.30 -0.43 -0.76
N ALA A 24 -9.14 -1.52 0.01
CA ALA A 24 -8.86 -1.43 1.44
C ALA A 24 -7.45 -0.87 1.72
N ILE A 25 -6.44 -1.21 0.91
CA ILE A 25 -5.10 -0.63 0.98
C ILE A 25 -5.17 0.87 0.65
N ARG A 26 -5.88 1.25 -0.41
CA ARG A 26 -6.10 2.67 -0.77
C ARG A 26 -6.72 3.47 0.37
N ARG A 27 -7.80 2.96 0.98
CA ARG A 27 -8.44 3.62 2.14
C ARG A 27 -7.47 3.82 3.30
N LYS A 28 -6.55 2.90 3.52
CA LYS A 28 -5.51 3.08 4.55
C LYS A 28 -4.51 4.18 4.21
N GLY A 29 -4.23 4.41 2.92
CA GLY A 29 -3.44 5.56 2.45
C GLY A 29 -4.16 6.87 2.66
N GLU A 30 -5.47 6.91 2.38
CA GLU A 30 -6.33 8.07 2.64
C GLU A 30 -6.39 8.39 4.15
N ASP A 31 -6.59 7.38 4.99
CA ASP A 31 -6.55 7.53 6.46
C ASP A 31 -5.21 8.11 6.94
N ALA A 32 -4.08 7.60 6.41
CA ALA A 32 -2.75 8.06 6.77
C ALA A 32 -2.48 9.50 6.31
N SER A 33 -2.86 9.81 5.06
CA SER A 33 -2.77 11.16 4.51
C SER A 33 -3.55 12.17 5.35
N ALA A 34 -4.78 11.82 5.75
CA ALA A 34 -5.61 12.67 6.60
C ALA A 34 -5.04 12.83 8.03
N ALA A 35 -4.43 11.79 8.59
CA ALA A 35 -3.93 11.80 9.96
C ALA A 35 -2.58 12.51 10.12
N GLY A 36 -1.71 12.46 9.12
CA GLY A 36 -0.35 12.98 9.24
C GLY A 36 0.37 13.20 7.92
N GLY A 37 -0.36 13.29 6.82
CA GLY A 37 0.19 13.65 5.51
C GLY A 37 1.22 12.64 4.97
N PRO A 38 2.16 13.10 4.13
CA PRO A 38 3.17 12.27 3.50
C PRO A 38 3.99 11.42 4.48
N GLU A 39 4.35 11.99 5.64
CA GLU A 39 5.19 11.32 6.64
C GLU A 39 4.50 10.10 7.24
N ALA A 40 3.19 10.19 7.50
CA ALA A 40 2.39 9.07 8.00
C ALA A 40 2.23 7.98 6.94
N MET A 41 2.08 8.35 5.67
CA MET A 41 2.02 7.39 4.57
C MET A 41 3.35 6.65 4.42
N GLU A 42 4.48 7.36 4.43
CA GLU A 42 5.83 6.78 4.37
C GLU A 42 6.13 5.89 5.59
N ALA A 43 5.68 6.27 6.78
CA ALA A 43 5.80 5.43 7.98
C ALA A 43 5.01 4.13 7.84
N ALA A 44 3.80 4.19 7.30
CA ALA A 44 2.99 3.01 7.04
C ALA A 44 3.63 2.08 5.99
N LEU A 45 4.21 2.62 4.92
CA LEU A 45 4.99 1.85 3.94
C LEU A 45 6.18 1.15 4.61
N ARG A 46 6.99 1.89 5.39
CA ARG A 46 8.14 1.31 6.11
C ARG A 46 7.73 0.15 7.02
N CYS A 47 6.65 0.28 7.78
CA CYS A 47 6.13 -0.79 8.62
C CYS A 47 5.81 -2.07 7.83
N VAL A 48 5.29 -1.96 6.60
CA VAL A 48 4.97 -3.11 5.76
C VAL A 48 6.23 -3.72 5.11
N ALA A 49 7.17 -2.87 4.68
CA ALA A 49 8.45 -3.30 4.10
C ALA A 49 9.34 -4.01 5.13
N ASP A 50 9.44 -3.47 6.35
CA ASP A 50 10.27 -4.02 7.42
C ASP A 50 9.77 -5.37 7.95
N ALA A 51 8.47 -5.65 7.82
CA ALA A 51 7.88 -6.92 8.25
C ALA A 51 8.35 -8.14 7.43
N ALA A 52 8.90 -7.94 6.23
CA ALA A 52 9.55 -8.99 5.44
C ALA A 52 10.49 -8.38 4.40
N ARG A 53 11.79 -8.23 4.75
CA ARG A 53 12.78 -7.58 3.88
C ARG A 53 12.97 -8.24 2.52
N ASP A 54 12.84 -9.56 2.45
CA ASP A 54 12.90 -10.34 1.20
C ASP A 54 11.76 -10.02 0.23
N ARG A 55 10.64 -9.47 0.75
CA ARG A 55 9.45 -9.08 -0.01
C ARG A 55 9.25 -7.57 -0.08
N ALA A 56 10.14 -6.77 0.49
CA ALA A 56 9.98 -5.33 0.63
C ALA A 56 9.66 -4.63 -0.69
N ALA A 57 10.44 -4.90 -1.75
CA ALA A 57 10.25 -4.29 -3.07
C ALA A 57 8.88 -4.63 -3.68
N ARG A 58 8.42 -5.88 -3.53
CA ARG A 58 7.11 -6.31 -4.03
C ARG A 58 5.96 -5.63 -3.28
N ARG A 59 6.12 -5.47 -1.96
CA ARG A 59 5.12 -4.82 -1.11
C ARG A 59 5.07 -3.31 -1.31
N GLU A 60 6.22 -2.67 -1.52
CA GLU A 60 6.29 -1.26 -1.92
C GLU A 60 5.53 -1.04 -3.23
N HIS A 61 5.77 -1.88 -4.25
CA HIS A 61 5.04 -1.78 -5.51
C HIS A 61 3.51 -1.92 -5.35
N ILE A 62 3.03 -2.88 -4.55
CA ILE A 62 1.58 -3.03 -4.27
C ILE A 62 1.00 -1.77 -3.61
N ILE A 63 1.73 -1.16 -2.68
CA ILE A 63 1.30 0.06 -1.99
C ILE A 63 1.33 1.25 -2.94
N ASP A 64 2.39 1.40 -3.75
CA ASP A 64 2.52 2.47 -4.73
C ASP A 64 1.37 2.45 -5.73
N GLU A 65 1.00 1.28 -6.27
CA GLU A 65 -0.16 1.16 -7.16
C GLU A 65 -1.47 1.54 -6.47
N ALA A 66 -1.68 1.10 -5.22
CA ALA A 66 -2.90 1.38 -4.49
C ALA A 66 -3.05 2.87 -4.13
N TRP A 67 -1.93 3.53 -3.84
CA TRP A 67 -1.87 4.91 -3.36
C TRP A 67 -1.57 5.93 -4.46
N ALA A 68 -1.37 5.47 -5.71
CA ALA A 68 -1.24 6.35 -6.86
C ALA A 68 -2.36 7.41 -6.90
N GLY A 69 -1.95 8.67 -7.09
CA GLY A 69 -2.82 9.84 -7.12
C GLY A 69 -3.44 10.25 -5.78
N LEU A 70 -3.07 9.63 -4.65
CA LEU A 70 -3.47 10.13 -3.33
C LEU A 70 -2.69 11.40 -2.98
N THR A 71 -3.38 12.39 -2.41
CA THR A 71 -2.75 13.62 -1.90
C THR A 71 -1.69 13.27 -0.85
N GLY A 72 -0.48 13.80 -1.02
CA GLY A 72 0.63 13.54 -0.12
C GLY A 72 1.35 12.22 -0.37
N TRP A 73 0.86 11.38 -1.29
CA TRP A 73 1.65 10.29 -1.85
C TRP A 73 2.52 10.78 -3.00
N ARG A 74 3.67 10.12 -3.18
CA ARG A 74 4.70 10.48 -4.15
C ARG A 74 4.06 10.79 -5.52
N PRO A 75 4.33 11.96 -6.14
CA PRO A 75 3.82 12.24 -7.48
C PRO A 75 4.45 11.23 -8.44
N ASP A 76 3.60 10.41 -9.05
CA ASP A 76 3.86 9.30 -9.99
C ASP A 76 5.33 8.89 -10.23
N GLY A 77 5.66 7.69 -9.74
CA GLY A 77 6.63 6.77 -10.36
C GLY A 77 8.07 7.26 -10.49
N ARG A 78 8.93 6.84 -9.56
CA ARG A 78 10.39 6.88 -9.78
C ARG A 78 10.83 5.74 -10.70
#